data_AF-A0AAD7STF2-F1
#
_entry.id   AF-A0AAD7STF2-F1
#
_cell.length_a   1.000
_cell.length_b   1.000
_cell.length_c   1.000
_cell.angle_alpha   90.00
_cell.angle_beta   90.00
_cell.angle_gamma   90.00
#
_symmetry.space_group_name_H-M   'P 1'
#
loop_
_entity.id
_entity.type
_entity.pdbx_description
1 polymer ?
#
loop_
_entity_poly.entity_id
_entity_poly.type
_entity_poly.pdbx_seq_one_letter_code
_entity_poly.pdbx_strand_id
1 'polypeptide(L)'
;MSVVIPTATYACETWMRTASITNMLDVFHRRCLRTILRISWRDHITNEEVTRRTGVALLSDMVSDRRRRLAGYVLRLPREPTASVTMDWVPEGGQRKRGRPKNTWRHTFKEDLSEMGVSWHGARRVASDRCRWRGLITQCSSRNGRN
;
A
#
# COMPACT_ATOMS: atom_id res chain seq x y z
N MET A 1 -1.60 12.58 -18.92
CA MET A 1 -1.03 12.55 -17.55
C MET A 1 -0.35 11.21 -17.26
N SER A 2 0.64 10.82 -18.08
CA SER A 2 1.21 9.46 -18.01
C SER A 2 2.38 9.35 -17.02
N VAL A 3 3.17 10.42 -16.80
CA VAL A 3 4.46 10.32 -16.09
C VAL A 3 4.38 10.64 -14.59
N VAL A 4 3.48 11.52 -14.17
CA VAL A 4 3.45 12.05 -12.79
C VAL A 4 3.17 10.96 -11.74
N ILE A 5 2.18 10.09 -12.00
CA ILE A 5 1.82 9.04 -11.06
C ILE A 5 2.91 7.97 -10.96
N PRO A 6 3.45 7.40 -12.07
CA PRO A 6 4.59 6.47 -11.99
C PRO A 6 5.81 7.05 -11.29
N THR A 7 6.17 8.31 -11.55
CA THR A 7 7.32 8.95 -10.90
C THR A 7 7.08 9.16 -9.40
N ALA A 8 5.90 9.69 -9.02
CA ALA A 8 5.57 9.92 -7.61
C ALA A 8 5.47 8.63 -6.78
N THR A 9 5.22 7.50 -7.44
CA THR A 9 5.07 6.18 -6.82
C THR A 9 6.25 5.26 -7.09
N TYR A 10 7.34 5.79 -7.63
CA TYR A 10 8.55 5.02 -7.81
C TYR A 10 9.06 4.49 -6.46
N ALA A 11 9.33 3.20 -6.39
CA ALA A 11 9.75 2.50 -5.17
C ALA A 11 8.80 2.63 -3.96
N CYS A 12 7.55 3.07 -4.15
CA CYS A 12 6.58 3.18 -3.05
C CYS A 12 6.29 1.84 -2.34
N GLU A 13 6.58 0.73 -3.00
CA GLU A 13 6.41 -0.64 -2.50
C GLU A 13 7.29 -0.95 -1.29
N THR A 14 8.41 -0.25 -1.13
CA THR A 14 9.35 -0.43 -0.01
C THR A 14 9.11 0.57 1.13
N TRP A 15 8.21 1.54 0.94
CA TRP A 15 7.95 2.56 1.94
C TRP A 15 7.25 1.99 3.18
N MET A 16 7.64 2.50 4.35
CA MET A 16 6.93 2.22 5.59
C MET A 16 5.63 3.02 5.60
N ARG A 17 4.49 2.35 5.77
CA ARG A 17 3.19 3.03 5.85
C ARG A 17 3.18 3.92 7.08
N THR A 18 3.11 5.23 6.89
CA THR A 18 2.88 6.20 7.97
C THR A 18 1.67 7.02 7.59
N ALA A 19 0.81 7.32 8.55
CA ALA A 19 -0.40 8.12 8.32
C ALA A 19 -0.10 9.46 7.63
N SER A 20 1.05 10.07 7.94
CA SER A 20 1.53 11.28 7.27
C SER A 20 1.82 11.07 5.78
N ILE A 21 2.50 9.98 5.40
CA ILE A 21 2.82 9.68 4.00
C ILE A 21 1.55 9.35 3.21
N THR A 22 0.64 8.56 3.78
CA THR A 22 -0.63 8.22 3.12
C THR A 22 -1.50 9.45 2.91
N ASN A 23 -1.62 10.31 3.93
CA ASN A 23 -2.36 11.57 3.80
C ASN A 23 -1.73 12.50 2.76
N MET A 24 -0.40 12.66 2.79
CA MET A 24 0.32 13.49 1.81
C MET A 24 0.08 13.02 0.36
N LEU A 25 0.10 11.70 0.12
CA LEU A 25 -0.19 11.11 -1.20
C LEU A 25 -1.62 11.41 -1.66
N ASP A 26 -2.59 11.29 -0.75
CA ASP A 26 -4.00 11.50 -1.09
C ASP A 26 -4.33 12.98 -1.29
N VAL A 27 -3.72 13.88 -0.52
CA VAL A 27 -3.82 15.34 -0.73
C VAL A 27 -3.22 15.74 -2.07
N PHE A 28 -2.03 15.22 -2.40
CA PHE A 28 -1.41 15.46 -3.70
C PHE A 28 -2.31 14.96 -4.84
N HIS A 29 -2.82 13.74 -4.74
CA HIS A 29 -3.68 13.16 -5.75
C HIS A 29 -4.99 13.95 -5.93
N ARG A 30 -5.67 14.30 -4.83
CA ARG A 30 -6.90 15.13 -4.86
C ARG A 30 -6.63 16.50 -5.47
N ARG A 31 -5.49 17.13 -5.17
CA ARG A 31 -5.09 18.40 -5.80
C ARG A 31 -4.96 18.25 -7.32
N CYS A 32 -4.29 17.20 -7.79
CA CYS A 32 -4.20 16.91 -9.22
C CYS A 32 -5.59 16.69 -9.85
N LEU A 33 -6.46 15.90 -9.22
CA LEU A 33 -7.82 15.66 -9.72
C LEU A 33 -8.65 16.94 -9.82
N ARG A 34 -8.58 17.82 -8.82
CA ARG A 34 -9.28 19.12 -8.87
C ARG A 34 -8.76 20.01 -9.99
N THR A 35 -7.46 20.04 -10.23
CA THR A 35 -6.87 20.78 -11.35
C THR A 35 -7.33 20.24 -12.71
N ILE A 36 -7.38 18.91 -12.87
CA ILE A 36 -7.87 18.27 -14.11
C ILE A 36 -9.33 18.62 -14.39
N LEU A 37 -10.17 18.51 -13.36
CA LEU A 37 -11.60 18.79 -13.45
C LEU A 37 -11.93 20.29 -13.45
N ARG A 38 -10.91 21.16 -13.36
CA ARG A 38 -11.03 22.62 -13.25
C ARG A 38 -11.94 23.06 -12.10
N ILE A 39 -11.92 22.33 -10.99
CA ILE A 39 -12.71 22.62 -9.80
C ILE A 39 -11.95 23.63 -8.94
N SER A 40 -12.55 24.80 -8.74
CA SER A 40 -12.07 25.85 -7.87
C SER A 40 -12.55 25.63 -6.42
N TRP A 41 -12.08 26.47 -5.49
CA TRP A 41 -12.61 26.47 -4.12
C TRP A 41 -14.04 27.05 -4.04
N ARG A 42 -14.44 27.89 -5.01
CA ARG A 42 -15.75 28.55 -5.07
C ARG A 42 -16.89 27.59 -5.41
N ASP A 43 -16.57 26.45 -5.99
CA ASP A 43 -17.58 25.45 -6.38
C ASP A 43 -18.09 24.66 -5.16
N HIS A 44 -17.48 24.82 -3.98
CA HIS A 44 -17.85 24.15 -2.72
C HIS A 44 -17.98 22.62 -2.84
N ILE A 45 -17.29 22.01 -3.81
CA ILE A 45 -17.33 20.57 -4.07
C ILE A 45 -16.46 19.85 -3.03
N THR A 46 -17.08 18.90 -2.33
CA THR A 46 -16.43 18.04 -1.33
C THR A 46 -15.43 17.08 -1.97
N ASN A 47 -14.50 16.53 -1.17
CA ASN A 47 -13.49 15.62 -1.70
C ASN A 47 -14.10 14.28 -2.13
N GLU A 48 -15.13 13.83 -1.43
CA GLU A 48 -15.88 12.61 -1.71
C GLU A 48 -16.55 12.72 -3.08
N GLU A 49 -17.11 13.88 -3.40
CA GLU A 49 -17.72 14.15 -4.71
C GLU A 49 -16.67 14.19 -5.84
N VAL A 50 -15.48 14.74 -5.58
CA VAL A 50 -14.36 14.69 -6.56
C VAL A 50 -13.98 13.24 -6.85
N THR A 51 -13.83 12.40 -5.82
CA THR A 51 -13.50 10.97 -5.99
C THR A 51 -14.62 10.21 -6.70
N ARG A 52 -15.89 10.50 -6.37
CA ARG A 52 -17.06 9.88 -7.02
C ARG A 52 -17.12 10.19 -8.52
N ARG A 53 -16.83 11.43 -8.92
CA ARG A 53 -16.83 11.84 -10.33
C ARG A 53 -15.73 11.20 -11.15
N THR A 54 -14.55 10.99 -10.57
CA THR A 54 -13.41 10.41 -11.28
C THR A 54 -13.47 8.88 -11.31
N GLY A 55 -14.06 8.26 -10.28
CA GLY A 55 -14.05 6.81 -10.12
C GLY A 55 -12.64 6.24 -9.93
N VAL A 56 -11.64 7.11 -9.65
CA VAL A 56 -10.23 6.71 -9.52
C VAL A 56 -9.94 6.41 -8.05
N ALA A 57 -9.32 5.26 -7.81
CA ALA A 57 -8.84 4.88 -6.47
C ALA A 57 -7.82 5.90 -5.95
N LEU A 58 -7.78 6.09 -4.62
CA LEU A 58 -6.81 6.99 -4.02
C LEU A 58 -5.37 6.50 -4.25
N LEU A 59 -4.42 7.43 -4.19
CA LEU A 59 -3.03 7.08 -4.50
C LEU A 59 -2.45 6.18 -3.40
N SER A 60 -2.88 6.38 -2.15
CA SER A 60 -2.56 5.49 -1.02
C SER A 60 -3.01 4.04 -1.24
N ASP A 61 -4.17 3.83 -1.86
CA ASP A 61 -4.68 2.50 -2.21
C ASP A 61 -3.82 1.85 -3.30
N MET A 62 -3.49 2.60 -4.35
CA MET A 62 -2.61 2.13 -5.42
C MET A 62 -1.23 1.71 -4.88
N VAL A 63 -0.66 2.50 -3.97
CA VAL A 63 0.61 2.18 -3.30
C VAL A 63 0.47 0.91 -2.45
N SER A 64 -0.62 0.77 -1.70
CA SER A 64 -0.88 -0.42 -0.88
C SER A 64 -1.02 -1.67 -1.74
N ASP A 65 -1.69 -1.60 -2.87
CA ASP A 65 -1.82 -2.71 -3.81
C ASP A 65 -0.49 -3.11 -4.43
N ARG A 66 0.35 -2.15 -4.83
CA ARG A 66 1.69 -2.42 -5.34
C ARG A 66 2.57 -3.08 -4.28
N ARG A 67 2.53 -2.60 -3.04
CA ARG A 67 3.23 -3.24 -1.91
C ARG A 67 2.75 -4.68 -1.68
N ARG A 68 1.43 -4.93 -1.69
CA ARG A 68 0.86 -6.29 -1.58
C ARG A 68 1.31 -7.19 -2.76
N ARG A 69 1.45 -6.65 -3.98
CA ARG A 69 2.00 -7.38 -5.13
C ARG A 69 3.46 -7.75 -4.93
N LEU A 70 4.30 -6.80 -4.49
CA LEU A 70 5.71 -7.04 -4.17
C LEU A 70 5.85 -8.09 -3.06
N ALA A 71 5.04 -7.99 -2.01
CA ALA A 71 5.10 -8.93 -0.90
C ALA A 71 4.75 -10.36 -1.35
N GLY A 72 3.72 -10.52 -2.18
CA GLY A 72 3.43 -11.82 -2.78
C GLY A 72 4.57 -12.34 -3.66
N TYR A 73 5.28 -11.46 -4.39
CA TYR A 73 6.46 -11.84 -5.15
C TYR A 73 7.57 -12.35 -4.23
N VAL A 74 7.91 -11.62 -3.16
CA VAL A 74 8.97 -12.05 -2.23
C VAL A 74 8.60 -13.34 -1.50
N LEU A 75 7.34 -13.53 -1.11
CA LEU A 75 6.89 -14.77 -0.47
C LEU A 75 7.04 -16.01 -1.38
N ARG A 76 7.02 -15.82 -2.71
CA ARG A 76 7.20 -16.89 -3.69
C ARG A 76 8.68 -17.17 -3.99
N LEU A 77 9.61 -16.31 -3.58
CA LEU A 77 11.02 -16.56 -3.80
C LEU A 77 11.49 -17.81 -3.01
N PRO A 78 12.42 -18.59 -3.58
CA PRO A 78 13.06 -19.69 -2.87
C PRO A 78 13.77 -19.20 -1.60
N ARG A 79 13.87 -20.08 -0.60
CA ARG A 79 14.53 -19.80 0.70
C ARG A 79 16.06 -19.95 0.65
N GLU A 80 16.65 -19.50 -0.45
CA GLU A 80 18.08 -19.21 -0.56
C GLU A 80 18.39 -17.93 0.27
N PRO A 81 19.65 -17.54 0.55
CA PRO A 81 19.96 -16.36 1.35
C PRO A 81 19.56 -15.08 0.61
N THR A 82 18.27 -14.74 0.67
CA THR A 82 17.60 -13.73 -0.16
C THR A 82 16.52 -13.02 0.68
N ALA A 83 15.88 -12.00 0.10
CA ALA A 83 14.84 -11.16 0.72
C ALA A 83 13.75 -11.92 1.51
N SER A 84 13.41 -13.17 1.17
CA SER A 84 12.45 -13.96 1.95
C SER A 84 12.96 -14.31 3.35
N VAL A 85 14.26 -14.58 3.53
CA VAL A 85 14.84 -14.89 4.84
C VAL A 85 14.89 -13.62 5.69
N THR A 86 15.26 -12.50 5.08
CA THR A 86 15.25 -11.18 5.73
C THR A 86 13.86 -10.77 6.22
N MET A 87 12.78 -11.19 5.54
CA MET A 87 11.40 -10.93 5.99
C MET A 87 11.04 -11.68 7.28
N ASP A 88 11.53 -12.90 7.45
CA ASP A 88 11.27 -13.72 8.63
C ASP A 88 12.19 -13.38 9.81
N TRP A 89 13.36 -12.79 9.51
CA TRP A 89 14.36 -12.46 10.51
C TRP A 89 13.85 -11.44 11.54
N VAL A 90 13.96 -11.81 12.81
CA VAL A 90 13.76 -10.93 13.98
C VAL A 90 15.11 -10.80 14.67
N PRO A 91 15.61 -9.58 14.97
CA PRO A 91 16.80 -9.45 15.79
C PRO A 91 16.54 -10.04 17.19
N GLU A 92 17.37 -10.97 17.62
CA GLU A 92 17.31 -11.53 18.98
C GLU A 92 17.72 -10.46 20.01
N GLY A 93 16.90 -10.28 21.05
CA GLY A 93 17.33 -9.62 22.30
C GLY A 93 17.58 -8.10 22.25
N GLY A 94 16.71 -7.29 21.64
CA GLY A 94 16.88 -5.83 21.63
C GLY A 94 15.62 -5.03 21.96
N GLN A 95 15.63 -4.26 23.05
CA GLN A 95 14.72 -3.13 23.19
C GLN A 95 15.02 -2.11 22.08
N ARG A 96 13.99 -1.58 21.42
CA ARG A 96 14.16 -0.56 20.39
C ARG A 96 14.76 0.70 21.02
N LYS A 97 15.94 1.11 20.55
CA LYS A 97 16.57 2.38 20.97
C LYS A 97 15.62 3.55 20.71
N ARG A 98 15.64 4.54 21.61
CA ARG A 98 14.91 5.81 21.47
C ARG A 98 15.29 6.47 20.13
N GLY A 99 14.29 6.88 19.35
CA GLY A 99 14.47 7.50 18.02
C GLY A 99 14.43 6.55 16.82
N ARG A 100 14.47 5.22 17.01
CA ARG A 100 14.29 4.27 15.89
C ARG A 100 12.86 4.34 15.34
N PRO A 101 12.65 4.34 14.00
CA PRO A 101 11.32 4.32 13.41
C PRO A 101 10.44 3.21 14.00
N LYS A 102 9.24 3.58 14.45
CA LYS A 102 8.28 2.64 15.06
C LYS A 102 7.74 1.63 14.06
N ASN A 103 7.59 2.05 12.79
CA ASN A 103 7.12 1.18 11.75
C ASN A 103 8.31 0.55 11.01
N THR A 104 8.15 -0.69 10.57
CA THR A 104 9.13 -1.42 9.75
C THR A 104 8.36 -2.01 8.59
N TRP A 105 9.00 -2.23 7.45
CA TRP A 105 8.33 -2.86 6.30
C TRP A 105 7.61 -4.17 6.68
N ARG A 106 8.21 -5.00 7.55
CA ARG A 106 7.57 -6.20 8.12
C ARG A 106 6.31 -5.90 8.92
N HIS A 107 6.28 -4.82 9.70
CA HIS A 107 5.10 -4.43 10.48
C HIS A 107 3.97 -3.94 9.56
N THR A 108 4.30 -3.06 8.60
CA THR A 108 3.38 -2.65 7.54
C THR A 108 2.84 -3.84 6.74
N PHE A 109 3.69 -4.82 6.45
CA PHE A 109 3.27 -6.03 5.74
C PHE A 109 2.36 -6.93 6.60
N LYS A 110 2.60 -7.03 7.92
CA LYS A 110 1.68 -7.71 8.84
C LYS A 110 0.31 -7.04 8.87
N GLU A 111 0.26 -5.70 8.87
CA GLU A 111 -0.99 -4.95 8.75
C GLU A 111 -1.69 -5.26 7.42
N ASP A 112 -0.97 -5.26 6.30
CA ASP A 112 -1.53 -5.59 4.98
C ASP A 112 -2.14 -7.00 4.96
N LEU A 113 -1.47 -7.98 5.55
CA LEU A 113 -1.97 -9.35 5.67
C LEU A 113 -3.24 -9.41 6.54
N SER A 114 -3.27 -8.64 7.63
CA SER A 114 -4.45 -8.51 8.48
C SER A 114 -5.64 -7.90 7.71
N GLU A 115 -5.40 -6.86 6.92
CA GLU A 115 -6.42 -6.25 6.03
C GLU A 115 -6.92 -7.24 4.96
N MET A 116 -6.04 -8.14 4.49
CA MET A 116 -6.36 -9.23 3.55
C MET A 116 -7.03 -10.44 4.21
N GLY A 117 -7.13 -10.50 5.54
CA GLY A 117 -7.65 -11.67 6.25
C GLY A 117 -6.74 -12.91 6.16
N VAL A 118 -5.43 -12.70 5.95
CA VAL A 118 -4.44 -13.77 5.79
C VAL A 118 -3.52 -13.78 7.03
N SER A 119 -3.33 -14.95 7.62
CA SER A 119 -2.37 -15.10 8.74
C SER A 119 -0.93 -15.05 8.24
N TRP A 120 0.01 -14.58 9.08
CA TRP A 120 1.44 -14.53 8.75
C TRP A 120 1.98 -15.89 8.29
N HIS A 121 1.67 -16.97 9.03
CA HIS A 121 2.12 -18.34 8.68
C HIS A 121 1.45 -18.87 7.41
N GLY A 122 0.20 -18.48 7.15
CA GLY A 122 -0.55 -18.88 5.95
C GLY A 122 -0.19 -18.08 4.70
N ALA A 123 0.47 -16.93 4.85
CA ALA A 123 0.72 -15.98 3.78
C ALA A 123 1.51 -16.60 2.62
N ARG A 124 2.57 -17.37 2.91
CA ARG A 124 3.36 -18.05 1.87
C ARG A 124 2.51 -19.03 1.06
N ARG A 125 1.71 -19.87 1.75
CA ARG A 125 0.82 -20.84 1.10
C ARG A 125 -0.21 -20.16 0.20
N VAL A 126 -0.80 -19.06 0.66
CA VAL A 126 -1.79 -18.30 -0.12
C VAL A 126 -1.13 -17.56 -1.29
N ALA A 127 0.08 -17.02 -1.08
CA ALA A 127 0.83 -16.30 -2.11
C ALA A 127 1.36 -17.21 -3.23
N SER A 128 1.58 -18.50 -2.96
CA SER A 128 1.93 -19.51 -3.97
C SER A 128 0.90 -19.57 -5.10
N ASP A 129 -0.39 -19.48 -4.76
CA ASP A 129 -1.46 -19.33 -5.74
C ASP A 129 -1.56 -17.86 -6.19
N ARG A 130 -1.05 -17.57 -7.40
CA ARG A 130 -1.06 -16.22 -7.98
C ARG A 130 -2.46 -15.68 -8.20
N CYS A 131 -3.42 -16.54 -8.56
CA CYS A 131 -4.80 -16.14 -8.83
C CYS A 131 -5.49 -15.76 -7.53
N ARG A 132 -5.36 -16.62 -6.50
CA ARG A 132 -5.89 -16.34 -5.16
C ARG A 132 -5.28 -15.08 -4.56
N TRP A 133 -3.96 -14.90 -4.67
CA TRP A 133 -3.29 -13.69 -4.18
C TRP A 133 -3.79 -12.41 -4.87
N ARG A 134 -3.93 -12.44 -6.20
CA ARG A 134 -4.48 -11.31 -6.97
C ARG A 134 -5.93 -11.01 -6.58
N GLY A 135 -6.75 -12.05 -6.41
CA GLY A 135 -8.14 -11.90 -5.98
C GLY A 135 -8.26 -11.21 -4.62
N LEU A 136 -7.43 -11.58 -3.65
CA LEU A 136 -7.40 -10.93 -2.33
C LEU A 136 -7.00 -9.45 -2.41
N ILE A 137 -6.00 -9.11 -3.24
CA ILE A 137 -5.61 -7.72 -3.46
C ILE A 137 -6.81 -6.93 -3.99
N THR A 138 -7.46 -7.41 -5.07
CA THR A 138 -8.62 -6.74 -5.65
C THR A 138 -9.77 -6.57 -4.67
N GLN A 139 -10.03 -7.58 -3.82
CA GLN A 139 -11.04 -7.48 -2.77
C GLN A 139 -10.69 -6.38 -1.76
N CYS A 140 -9.44 -6.29 -1.33
CA CYS A 140 -8.99 -5.23 -0.42
C CYS A 140 -9.09 -3.83 -1.06
N SER A 141 -8.72 -3.68 -2.34
CA SER A 141 -8.88 -2.41 -3.06
C SER A 141 -10.36 -2.00 -3.11
N SER A 142 -11.26 -2.96 -3.36
CA SER A 142 -12.71 -2.69 -3.43
C SER A 142 -13.34 -2.31 -2.09
N ARG A 143 -12.77 -2.78 -0.97
CA ARG A 143 -13.21 -2.42 0.39
C ARG A 143 -12.78 -1.01 0.76
N ASN A 144 -11.57 -0.59 0.40
CA ASN A 144 -11.09 0.76 0.68
C ASN A 144 -11.82 1.83 -0.13
N GLY A 145 -12.21 1.56 -1.37
CA GLY A 145 -12.96 2.50 -2.21
C GLY A 145 -14.44 2.69 -1.86
N ARG A 146 -14.96 2.01 -0.83
CA ARG A 146 -16.36 2.11 -0.36
C ARG A 146 -16.53 2.88 0.95
N ASN A 147 -15.42 3.25 1.60
CA ASN A 147 -15.40 4.17 2.74
C ASN A 147 -15.16 5.60 2.27
#